data_AF-A0AAV5C859-F1
#
_entry.id   AF-A0AAV5C859-F1
#
_cell.length_a   1.000
_cell.length_b   1.000
_cell.length_c   1.000
_cell.angle_alpha   90.00
_cell.angle_beta   90.00
_cell.angle_gamma   90.00
#
_symmetry.space_group_name_H-M   'P 1'
#
loop_
_entity.id
_entity.type
_entity.pdbx_description
1 polymer ?
#
loop_
_entity_poly.entity_id
_entity_poly.type
_entity_poly.pdbx_seq_one_letter_code
_entity_poly.pdbx_strand_id
1 'polypeptide(L)' 'MDASCGGEKKTSWPEVVGLPVKEAKEIIQKDRPDVHVVVVPVGSPVTMDLRTDRVRIFVDTVAQTPTVG' A
#
# COMPACT_ATOMS: atom_id res chain seq x y z
N MET A 1 -25.50 -21.52 16.29
CA MET A 1 -25.86 -20.61 15.20
C MET A 1 -24.57 -20.09 14.61
N ASP A 2 -24.44 -20.29 13.31
CA ASP A 2 -23.35 -19.85 12.43
C ASP A 2 -23.32 -18.31 12.30
N ALA A 3 -22.20 -17.80 11.78
CA ALA A 3 -21.85 -16.40 11.48
C ALA A 3 -21.22 -15.57 12.62
N SER A 4 -19.95 -15.86 12.91
CA SER A 4 -19.02 -14.83 13.41
C SER A 4 -18.88 -13.74 12.33
N CYS A 5 -19.73 -12.72 12.39
CA CYS A 5 -19.60 -11.50 11.57
C CYS A 5 -18.48 -10.60 12.14
N GLY A 6 -17.29 -11.16 12.32
CA GLY A 6 -16.07 -10.40 12.53
C GLY A 6 -15.42 -10.21 11.17
N GLY A 7 -15.92 -9.25 10.38
CA GLY A 7 -15.39 -8.96 9.04
C GLY A 7 -13.88 -8.81 9.12
N GLU A 8 -13.16 -9.82 8.63
CA GLU A 8 -11.70 -9.84 8.64
C GLU A 8 -11.24 -8.65 7.81
N LYS A 9 -10.78 -7.62 8.51
CA LYS A 9 -10.37 -6.38 7.88
C LYS A 9 -9.19 -6.70 6.98
N LYS A 10 -9.37 -6.57 5.65
CA LYS A 10 -8.35 -6.88 4.65
C LYS A 10 -7.00 -6.23 5.00
N THR A 11 -5.97 -7.04 5.15
CA THR A 11 -4.63 -6.58 5.57
C THR A 11 -3.58 -6.66 4.46
N SER A 12 -3.93 -7.25 3.32
CA SER A 12 -3.02 -7.49 2.19
C SER A 12 -3.75 -7.30 0.87
N TRP A 13 -2.99 -6.82 -0.13
CA TRP A 13 -3.48 -6.51 -1.48
C TRP A 13 -2.52 -7.07 -2.53
N PRO A 14 -2.42 -8.40 -2.71
CA PRO A 14 -1.55 -8.97 -3.73
C PRO A 14 -1.94 -8.53 -5.16
N GLU A 15 -3.20 -8.19 -5.39
CA GLU A 15 -3.72 -7.75 -6.70
C GLU A 15 -3.25 -6.36 -7.14
N VAL A 16 -2.71 -5.54 -6.22
CA VAL A 16 -2.19 -4.21 -6.58
C VAL A 16 -0.72 -4.26 -7.03
N VAL A 17 -0.08 -5.43 -6.94
CA VAL A 17 1.30 -5.62 -7.41
C VAL A 17 1.32 -5.45 -8.93
N GLY A 18 2.19 -4.56 -9.41
CA GLY A 18 2.29 -4.22 -10.83
C GLY A 18 1.37 -3.08 -11.29
N LEU A 19 0.45 -2.61 -10.44
CA LEU A 19 -0.37 -1.44 -10.73
C LEU A 19 0.40 -0.14 -10.46
N PRO A 20 0.05 0.96 -11.16
CA PRO A 20 0.59 2.27 -10.82
C PRO A 20 0.14 2.68 -9.41
N VAL A 21 0.99 3.45 -8.72
CA VAL A 21 0.78 3.90 -7.33
C VAL A 21 -0.59 4.53 -7.09
N LYS A 22 -1.08 5.30 -8.08
CA LYS A 22 -2.38 5.96 -8.00
C LYS A 22 -3.51 4.95 -7.90
N GLU A 23 -3.54 3.95 -8.79
CA GLU A 23 -4.56 2.90 -8.78
C GLU A 23 -4.44 2.01 -7.53
N ALA A 24 -3.22 1.62 -7.15
CA ALA A 24 -3.00 0.86 -5.93
C ALA A 24 -3.54 1.57 -4.68
N LYS A 25 -3.32 2.89 -4.58
CA LYS A 25 -3.83 3.72 -3.48
C LYS A 25 -5.36 3.75 -3.47
N GLU A 26 -5.99 3.90 -4.63
CA GLU A 26 -7.45 3.92 -4.74
C GLU A 26 -8.08 2.59 -4.29
N ILE A 27 -7.50 1.46 -4.70
CA ILE A 27 -7.96 0.13 -4.29
C ILE A 27 -7.83 -0.05 -2.78
N ILE A 28 -6.66 0.26 -2.21
CA ILE A 28 -6.41 0.12 -0.77
C ILE A 28 -7.35 1.02 0.03
N GLN A 29 -7.54 2.26 -0.40
CA GLN A 29 -8.38 3.24 0.30
C GLN A 29 -9.87 2.93 0.19
N LYS A 30 -10.31 2.27 -0.90
CA LYS A 30 -11.66 1.76 -1.06
C LYS A 30 -11.94 0.58 -0.12
N ASP A 31 -10.98 -0.34 0.00
CA ASP A 31 -11.12 -1.52 0.84
C ASP A 31 -10.96 -1.20 2.34
N ARG A 32 -10.01 -0.32 2.67
CA ARG A 32 -9.75 0.17 4.02
C ARG A 32 -9.56 1.69 4.01
N PRO A 33 -10.65 2.47 4.17
CA PRO A 33 -10.53 3.91 4.30
C PRO A 33 -9.85 4.34 5.61
N ASP A 34 -9.73 3.43 6.57
CA ASP A 34 -9.15 3.68 7.90
C ASP A 34 -7.62 3.53 7.96
N VAL A 35 -6.96 3.10 6.87
CA VAL A 35 -5.49 2.97 6.85
C VAL A 35 -4.82 4.15 6.14
N HIS A 36 -3.66 4.53 6.65
CA HIS A 36 -2.78 5.53 6.06
C HIS A 36 -1.84 4.88 5.04
N VAL A 37 -2.04 5.22 3.76
CA VAL A 37 -1.20 4.72 2.65
C VAL A 37 0.03 5.61 2.51
N VAL A 38 1.21 5.01 2.65
CA VAL A 38 2.51 5.66 2.47
C VAL A 38 3.23 5.03 1.28
N VAL A 39 3.71 5.86 0.36
CA VAL A 39 4.49 5.42 -0.80
C VAL A 39 5.97 5.58 -0.46
N VAL A 40 6.75 4.51 -0.67
CA VAL A 40 8.16 4.46 -0.30
C VAL A 40 8.96 3.86 -1.46
N PRO A 41 10.10 4.45 -1.85
CA PRO A 41 11.00 3.81 -2.80
C PRO A 41 11.52 2.47 -2.26
N VAL A 42 11.58 1.43 -3.10
CA VAL A 42 12.24 0.17 -2.77
C VAL A 42 13.66 0.45 -2.25
N GLY A 43 14.04 -0.18 -1.13
CA GLY A 43 15.35 0.00 -0.51
C GLY A 43 15.51 1.21 0.42
N SER A 44 14.50 2.08 0.52
CA SER A 44 14.55 3.18 1.50
C SER A 44 14.50 2.66 2.95
N PRO A 45 15.28 3.24 3.88
CA PRO A 45 15.20 2.88 5.28
C PRO A 45 13.81 3.25 5.82
N VAL A 46 13.11 2.27 6.38
CA VAL A 46 11.79 2.46 7.01
C VAL A 46 11.84 2.04 8.47
N THR A 47 11.01 2.69 9.29
CA THR A 47 10.85 2.33 10.70
C THR A 47 10.26 0.92 10.82
N MET A 48 10.75 0.12 11.77
CA MET A 48 10.27 -1.24 12.03
C MET A 48 9.10 -1.29 13.04
N ASP A 49 8.35 -0.20 13.16
CA ASP A 49 7.17 -0.10 14.02
C ASP A 49 5.99 -0.90 13.45
N LEU A 50 5.33 -1.69 14.31
CA LEU A 50 4.08 -2.38 13.96
C LEU A 50 2.91 -1.41 14.04
N ARG A 51 2.39 -1.02 12.89
CA ARG A 51 1.24 -0.11 12.74
C ARG A 51 0.17 -0.75 11.87
N THR A 52 -0.92 -1.16 12.51
CA THR A 52 -2.08 -1.76 11.83
C THR A 52 -2.92 -0.75 11.07
N ASP A 53 -2.67 0.54 11.31
CA ASP A 53 -3.27 1.69 10.64
C ASP A 53 -2.45 2.19 9.44
N ARG A 54 -1.40 1.47 9.01
CA ARG A 54 -0.50 1.91 7.92
C ARG A 54 -0.30 0.82 6.87
N VAL A 55 -0.42 1.20 5.60
CA VAL A 55 -0.03 0.38 4.44
C VAL A 55 1.12 1.06 3.70
N ARG A 56 2.21 0.33 3.46
CA ARG A 56 3.38 0.81 2.70
C ARG A 56 3.34 0.23 1.29
N ILE A 57 3.34 1.10 0.28
CA ILE A 57 3.51 0.71 -1.12
C ILE A 57 4.98 0.95 -1.47
N PHE A 58 5.71 -0.14 -1.73
CA PHE A 58 7.10 -0.06 -2.20
C PHE A 58 7.13 0.04 -3.72
N VAL A 59 7.73 1.11 -4.24
CA VAL A 59 7.80 1.37 -5.68
C VAL A 59 9.24 1.36 -6.16
N ASP A 60 9.48 0.71 -7.29
CA ASP A 60 10.75 0.81 -7.98
C ASP A 60 10.82 2.20 -8.63
N THR A 61 11.79 3.01 -8.22
CA THR A 61 11.73 4.47 -8.41
C THR A 61 12.77 4.92 -9.44
N VAL A 62 12.37 5.78 -10.38
CA VAL A 62 13.30 6.59 -11.16
C VAL A 62 13.81 7.73 -10.26
N ALA A 63 15.03 7.61 -9.73
CA ALA A 63 15.58 8.49 -8.70
C ALA A 63 16.05 9.88 -9.19
N GLN A 64 16.05 10.11 -10.49
CA GLN A 64 16.44 11.37 -11.14
C GLN A 64 15.50 11.71 -12.28
N THR A 65 15.43 12.99 -12.63
CA THR A 65 14.60 13.49 -13.73
C THR A 65 15.00 12.80 -15.03
N PRO A 66 14.11 12.03 -15.69
CA PRO A 66 14.38 11.53 -17.02
C PRO A 66 14.37 12.71 -17.99
N THR A 67 15.54 13.05 -18.53
CA THR A 67 15.71 14.10 -19.54
C THR A 67 15.74 13.48 -20.94
N VAL A 68 15.00 14.06 -21.89
CA VAL A 68 15.21 13.79 -23.32
C VAL A 68 16.52 14.44 -23.73
N GLY A 69 17.41 13.63 -24.32
CA GLY A 69 18.68 14.01 -24.93
C GLY A 69 19.10 12.90 -25.88
#